data_AF-A0A1M4PR98-F1
#
_entry.id   AF-A0A1M4PR98-F1
#
_cell.length_a   1.000
_cell.length_b   1.000
_cell.length_c   1.000
_cell.angle_alpha   90.00
_cell.angle_beta   90.00
_cell.angle_gamma   90.00
#
_symmetry.space_group_name_H-M   'P 1'
#
loop_
_entity.id
_entity.type
_entity.pdbx_description
1 polymer ?
#
loop_
_entity_poly.entity_id
_entity_poly.type
_entity_poly.pdbx_seq_one_letter_code
_entity_poly.pdbx_strand_id
1 'polypeptide(L)'
;MELGKNPGLGLRELHQKGITGKGVGIAIIDQSLLVDHVEYKEQLKMYEEIHCYDERASMHGPAVASIAVGKTVGVAPEADLYYIAEAHGIYTIYVGSKDFMGLGRNPLIDADDITSYGKGEYWKKGE
;
A
#
# COMPACT_ATOMS: atom_id res chain seq x y z
N MET A 1 16.05 -10.39 -14.30
CA MET A 1 15.40 -11.71 -14.45
C MET A 1 14.33 -11.61 -15.53
N GLU A 2 14.11 -12.65 -16.33
CA GLU A 2 13.07 -12.66 -17.39
C GLU A 2 11.75 -13.31 -16.94
N LEU A 3 11.81 -14.20 -15.95
CA LEU A 3 10.64 -14.81 -15.34
C LEU A 3 9.79 -13.73 -14.66
N GLY A 4 8.48 -13.72 -14.93
CA GLY A 4 7.53 -12.74 -14.38
C GLY A 4 7.32 -11.47 -15.22
N LYS A 5 8.10 -11.26 -16.28
CA LYS A 5 7.89 -10.11 -17.18
C LYS A 5 6.76 -10.30 -18.21
N ASN A 6 6.26 -11.52 -18.37
CA ASN A 6 5.11 -11.75 -19.24
C ASN A 6 3.83 -11.39 -18.46
N PRO A 7 3.10 -10.33 -18.83
CA PRO A 7 1.89 -9.94 -18.11
C PRO A 7 0.74 -10.94 -18.31
N GLY A 8 0.90 -11.92 -19.20
CA GLY A 8 -0.07 -12.99 -19.42
C GLY A 8 -1.31 -12.51 -20.19
N LEU A 9 -2.41 -13.27 -20.07
CA LEU A 9 -3.75 -12.90 -20.57
C LEU A 9 -3.82 -12.53 -22.08
N GLY A 10 -2.84 -12.94 -22.88
CA GLY A 10 -2.77 -12.60 -24.30
C GLY A 10 -2.40 -11.14 -24.60
N LEU A 11 -1.81 -10.43 -23.63
CA LEU A 11 -1.52 -9.00 -23.77
C LEU A 11 -0.44 -8.70 -24.82
N ARG A 12 0.54 -9.59 -24.99
CA ARG A 12 1.59 -9.40 -26.02
C ARG A 12 1.02 -9.44 -27.43
N GLU A 13 0.02 -10.28 -27.67
CA GLU A 13 -0.71 -10.34 -28.94
C GLU A 13 -1.53 -9.07 -29.18
N LEU A 14 -2.07 -8.45 -28.12
CA LEU A 14 -2.75 -7.15 -28.21
C LEU A 14 -1.76 -6.02 -28.50
N HIS A 15 -0.60 -6.01 -27.84
CA HIS A 15 0.47 -5.04 -28.10
C HIS A 15 0.96 -5.11 -29.54
N GLN A 16 1.13 -6.32 -30.09
CA GLN A 16 1.49 -6.53 -31.51
C GLN A 16 0.43 -5.98 -32.49
N LYS A 17 -0.84 -5.88 -32.06
CA LYS A 17 -1.92 -5.25 -32.82
C LYS A 17 -1.99 -3.72 -32.61
N GLY A 18 -1.05 -3.15 -31.86
CA GLY A 18 -1.01 -1.71 -31.54
C GLY A 18 -1.94 -1.30 -30.39
N ILE A 19 -2.51 -2.25 -29.65
CA ILE A 19 -3.37 -1.97 -28.49
C ILE A 19 -2.48 -1.90 -27.25
N THR A 20 -1.93 -0.72 -26.96
CA THR A 20 -0.90 -0.52 -25.93
C THR A 20 -1.32 0.46 -24.82
N GLY A 21 -2.56 0.94 -24.85
CA GLY A 21 -3.07 1.98 -23.95
C GLY A 21 -2.75 3.41 -24.39
N LYS A 22 -2.15 3.58 -25.57
CA LYS A 22 -1.87 4.91 -26.15
C LYS A 22 -3.13 5.79 -26.19
N GLY A 23 -3.02 6.99 -25.63
CA GLY A 23 -4.12 7.95 -25.54
C GLY A 23 -5.11 7.69 -24.40
N VAL A 24 -4.81 6.74 -23.51
CA VAL A 24 -5.56 6.49 -22.28
C VAL A 24 -4.76 7.00 -21.08
N GLY A 25 -5.42 7.71 -20.17
CA GLY A 25 -4.86 8.10 -18.87
C GLY A 25 -5.22 7.08 -17.79
N ILE A 26 -4.25 6.70 -16.97
CA ILE A 26 -4.43 5.85 -15.80
C ILE A 26 -4.05 6.67 -14.57
N ALA A 27 -4.98 6.79 -13.62
CA ALA A 27 -4.72 7.42 -12.32
C ALA A 27 -4.50 6.34 -11.25
N ILE A 28 -3.42 6.47 -10.48
CA ILE A 28 -3.12 5.61 -9.32
C ILE A 28 -3.09 6.50 -8.06
N ILE A 29 -3.77 6.04 -7.02
CA ILE A 29 -3.74 6.62 -5.68
C ILE A 29 -3.19 5.56 -4.74
N ASP A 30 -1.98 5.76 -4.24
CA ASP A 30 -1.23 4.72 -3.50
C ASP A 30 -0.10 5.36 -2.68
N GLN A 31 0.79 4.57 -2.08
CA GLN A 31 1.93 5.02 -1.28
C GLN A 31 2.97 5.77 -2.13
N SER A 32 3.96 6.43 -1.51
CA SER A 32 4.98 7.20 -2.24
C SER A 32 5.64 6.44 -3.39
N LEU A 33 5.78 7.10 -4.55
CA LEU A 33 6.29 6.52 -5.79
C LEU A 33 7.77 6.85 -6.01
N LEU A 34 8.52 5.92 -6.63
CA LEU A 34 9.87 6.19 -7.13
C LEU A 34 9.79 6.83 -8.54
N VAL A 35 9.59 8.14 -8.60
CA VAL A 35 9.24 8.87 -9.84
C VAL A 35 10.23 8.73 -11.01
N ASP A 36 11.50 8.39 -10.74
CA ASP A 36 12.57 8.27 -11.73
C ASP A 36 12.85 6.81 -12.17
N HIS A 37 11.98 5.87 -11.80
CA HIS A 37 12.14 4.46 -12.13
C HIS A 37 12.04 4.18 -13.64
N VAL A 38 12.93 3.32 -14.14
CA VAL A 38 13.14 3.12 -15.60
C VAL A 38 11.92 2.56 -16.34
N GLU A 39 11.02 1.89 -15.62
CA GLU A 39 9.84 1.23 -16.20
C GLU A 39 8.73 2.21 -16.56
N TYR A 40 8.56 3.32 -15.82
CA TYR A 40 7.35 4.15 -15.95
C TYR A 40 7.62 5.67 -15.95
N LYS A 41 8.88 6.11 -15.75
CA LYS A 41 9.22 7.55 -15.70
C LYS A 41 8.82 8.34 -16.95
N GLU A 42 8.73 7.70 -18.12
CA GLU A 42 8.35 8.35 -19.37
C GLU A 42 6.82 8.48 -19.53
N GLN A 43 6.08 7.58 -18.87
CA GLN A 43 4.63 7.54 -18.83
C GLN A 43 4.08 8.51 -17.77
N LEU A 44 4.83 8.78 -16.70
CA LEU A 44 4.42 9.68 -15.60
C LEU A 44 4.22 11.12 -16.10
N LYS A 45 2.97 11.59 -16.13
CA LYS A 45 2.57 12.96 -16.52
C LYS A 45 2.37 13.88 -15.33
N MET A 46 2.05 13.31 -14.18
CA MET A 46 1.77 14.05 -12.95
C MET A 46 2.09 13.16 -11.75
N TYR A 47 2.73 13.77 -10.75
CA TYR A 47 2.89 13.21 -9.42
C TYR A 47 2.56 14.30 -8.40
N GLU A 48 1.61 14.02 -7.52
CA GLU A 48 1.29 14.87 -6.38
C GLU A 48 1.28 14.05 -5.09
N GLU A 49 1.57 14.69 -3.97
CA GLU A 49 1.49 14.09 -2.65
C GLU A 49 0.40 14.78 -1.84
N ILE A 50 -0.59 14.02 -1.37
CA ILE A 50 -1.69 14.52 -0.56
C ILE A 50 -1.72 13.73 0.74
N HIS A 51 -1.42 14.40 1.85
CA HIS A 51 -1.29 13.77 3.18
C HIS A 51 -0.34 12.56 3.16
N CYS A 52 0.71 12.61 2.34
CA CYS A 52 1.74 11.59 2.32
C CYS A 52 2.79 11.91 3.38
N TYR A 53 3.05 10.95 4.28
CA TYR A 53 4.05 11.07 5.33
C TYR A 53 5.27 10.18 5.09
N ASP A 54 5.32 9.50 3.95
CA ASP A 54 6.42 8.61 3.59
C ASP A 54 7.66 9.45 3.22
N GLU A 55 8.77 9.23 3.92
CA GLU A 55 10.04 9.92 3.60
C GLU A 55 10.71 9.37 2.32
N ARG A 56 10.26 8.21 1.83
CA ARG A 56 10.83 7.48 0.70
C ARG A 56 9.74 6.76 -0.08
N ALA A 57 10.05 6.43 -1.34
CA ALA A 57 9.19 5.55 -2.12
C ALA A 57 8.93 4.22 -1.38
N SER A 58 7.65 3.83 -1.33
CA SER A 58 7.24 2.50 -0.86
C SER A 58 7.35 1.50 -2.01
N MET A 59 7.38 0.21 -1.70
CA MET A 59 7.42 -0.84 -2.73
C MET A 59 6.10 -0.95 -3.52
N HIS A 60 4.97 -0.67 -2.86
CA HIS A 60 3.64 -0.96 -3.41
C HIS A 60 3.32 -0.09 -4.65
N GLY A 61 3.41 1.23 -4.53
CA GLY A 61 3.20 2.18 -5.62
C GLY A 61 3.98 1.87 -6.90
N PRO A 62 5.32 1.73 -6.85
CA PRO A 62 6.16 1.30 -7.97
C PRO A 62 5.75 -0.05 -8.58
N ALA A 63 5.34 -1.02 -7.77
CA ALA A 63 4.90 -2.33 -8.28
C ALA A 63 3.59 -2.18 -9.08
N VAL A 64 2.61 -1.45 -8.56
CA VAL A 64 1.35 -1.19 -9.25
C VAL A 64 1.58 -0.38 -10.53
N ALA A 65 2.38 0.69 -10.47
CA ALA A 65 2.75 1.49 -11.63
C ALA A 65 3.47 0.66 -12.71
N SER A 66 4.38 -0.24 -12.31
CA SER A 66 5.09 -1.11 -13.25
C SER A 66 4.14 -2.09 -13.95
N ILE A 67 3.18 -2.68 -13.22
CA ILE A 67 2.18 -3.57 -13.83
C ILE A 67 1.24 -2.78 -14.75
N ALA A 68 0.89 -1.54 -14.40
CA ALA A 68 -0.01 -0.73 -15.22
C ALA A 68 0.66 -0.27 -16.52
N VAL A 69 1.79 0.42 -16.42
CA VAL A 69 2.39 1.16 -17.55
C VAL A 69 3.86 0.86 -17.78
N GLY A 70 4.42 -0.14 -17.09
CA GLY A 70 5.83 -0.50 -17.22
C GLY A 70 6.23 -0.87 -18.64
N LYS A 71 7.36 -0.35 -19.11
CA LYS A 71 7.87 -0.63 -20.46
C LYS A 71 8.04 -2.11 -20.76
N THR A 72 8.47 -2.91 -19.79
CA THR A 72 8.79 -4.33 -20.01
C THR A 72 7.77 -5.28 -19.43
N VAL A 73 6.99 -4.85 -18.44
CA VAL A 73 6.02 -5.70 -17.71
C VAL A 73 4.59 -5.15 -17.72
N GLY A 74 4.36 -3.98 -18.31
CA GLY A 74 3.10 -3.26 -18.23
C GLY A 74 1.98 -3.86 -19.08
N VAL A 75 0.76 -3.75 -18.58
CA VAL A 75 -0.47 -4.08 -19.31
C VAL A 75 -0.73 -3.04 -20.42
N ALA A 76 -0.49 -1.77 -20.13
CA ALA A 76 -0.73 -0.63 -21.01
C ALA A 76 0.54 0.26 -21.09
N PRO A 77 1.62 -0.20 -21.74
CA PRO A 77 2.93 0.45 -21.70
C PRO A 77 3.01 1.85 -22.35
N GLU A 78 1.99 2.25 -23.13
CA GLU A 78 1.89 3.57 -23.75
C GLU A 78 0.79 4.45 -23.13
N ALA A 79 0.17 4.02 -22.03
CA ALA A 79 -0.77 4.86 -21.29
C ALA A 79 -0.04 5.96 -20.51
N ASP A 80 -0.73 7.09 -20.32
CA ASP A 80 -0.25 8.19 -19.51
C ASP A 80 -0.56 7.92 -18.03
N LEU A 81 0.45 8.02 -17.17
CA LEU A 81 0.32 7.78 -15.73
C LEU A 81 0.14 9.09 -14.96
N TYR A 82 -0.94 9.18 -14.20
CA TYR A 82 -1.20 10.22 -13.22
C TYR A 82 -1.17 9.60 -11.83
N TYR A 83 -0.45 10.20 -10.91
CA TYR A 83 -0.21 9.57 -9.61
C TYR A 83 -0.44 10.55 -8.47
N ILE A 84 -1.19 10.11 -7.47
CA ILE A 84 -1.35 10.81 -6.20
C ILE A 84 -0.83 9.89 -5.10
N ALA A 85 0.26 10.29 -4.45
CA ALA A 85 0.76 9.60 -3.28
C ALA A 85 -0.02 10.04 -2.03
N GLU A 86 -0.45 9.07 -1.22
CA GLU A 86 -1.11 9.30 0.07
C GLU A 86 -0.69 8.25 1.09
N ALA A 87 -0.70 8.60 2.38
CA ALA A 87 -0.43 7.64 3.44
C ALA A 87 -1.71 6.90 3.83
N HIS A 88 -1.86 5.64 3.36
CA HIS A 88 -3.02 4.82 3.67
C HIS A 88 -3.27 4.78 5.19
N GLY A 89 -4.41 5.31 5.62
CA GLY A 89 -4.78 5.35 7.03
C GLY A 89 -5.14 3.97 7.58
N ILE A 90 -4.20 3.28 8.23
CA ILE A 90 -4.57 2.35 9.31
C ILE A 90 -4.53 3.14 10.61
N TYR A 91 -5.63 3.82 10.93
CA TYR A 91 -5.87 4.27 12.29
C TYR A 91 -6.22 3.04 13.13
N THR A 92 -5.22 2.40 13.74
CA THR A 92 -5.50 1.55 14.90
C THR A 92 -5.92 2.48 16.03
N ILE A 93 -7.24 2.65 16.20
CA ILE A 93 -7.78 3.32 17.38
C ILE A 93 -7.54 2.38 18.56
N TYR A 94 -6.44 2.58 19.29
CA TYR A 94 -6.30 2.00 20.62
C TYR A 94 -7.28 2.72 21.54
N VAL A 95 -8.47 2.15 21.75
CA VAL A 95 -9.35 2.57 22.84
C VAL A 95 -8.78 2.00 24.13
N GLY A 96 -7.83 2.72 24.71
CA GLY A 96 -7.40 2.49 26.08
C GLY A 96 -8.50 2.94 27.01
N SER A 97 -9.31 2.01 27.53
CA SER A 97 -10.20 2.28 28.65
C SER A 97 -9.35 2.55 29.90
N LYS A 98 -8.93 3.81 30.11
CA LYS A 98 -8.15 4.16 31.31
C LYS A 98 -8.89 3.88 32.62
N ASP A 99 -10.22 3.72 32.58
CA ASP A 99 -11.05 3.57 33.78
C ASP A 99 -12.11 2.47 33.71
N PHE A 100 -12.01 1.49 32.78
CA PHE A 100 -12.88 0.33 32.91
C PHE A 100 -12.37 -0.57 34.04
N MET A 101 -13.31 -0.99 34.89
CA MET A 101 -13.17 -1.87 36.06
C MET A 101 -12.79 -3.31 35.63
N GLY A 102 -11.73 -3.46 34.86
CA GLY A 102 -11.28 -4.74 34.30
C GLY A 102 -10.36 -5.51 35.23
N LEU A 103 -10.27 -6.82 35.02
CA LEU A 103 -9.39 -7.76 35.73
C LEU A 103 -7.90 -7.63 35.35
N GLY A 104 -7.41 -6.42 35.04
CA GLY A 104 -5.99 -6.18 34.73
C GLY A 104 -5.39 -7.12 33.67
N ARG A 105 -6.18 -7.52 32.67
CA ARG A 105 -5.80 -8.56 31.69
C ARG A 105 -4.66 -8.08 30.80
N ASN A 106 -3.63 -8.92 30.61
CA ASN A 106 -2.62 -8.66 29.59
C ASN A 106 -3.22 -8.93 28.20
N PRO A 107 -3.35 -7.92 27.32
CA PRO A 107 -4.00 -8.10 26.02
C PRO A 107 -3.17 -8.94 25.03
N LEU A 108 -1.90 -9.19 25.32
CA LEU A 108 -0.99 -9.97 24.45
C LEU A 108 -1.01 -11.48 24.74
N ILE A 109 -1.83 -11.93 25.70
CA ILE A 109 -1.99 -13.33 26.09
C ILE A 109 -3.41 -13.80 25.76
N ASP A 110 -3.58 -15.11 25.56
CA ASP A 110 -4.87 -15.76 25.32
C ASP A 110 -5.91 -15.33 26.38
N ALA A 111 -7.13 -15.02 25.93
CA ALA A 111 -8.22 -14.56 26.79
C ALA A 111 -8.86 -15.70 27.60
N ASP A 112 -8.71 -16.95 27.17
CA ASP A 112 -9.24 -18.11 27.88
C ASP A 112 -8.24 -18.66 28.93
N ASP A 113 -6.99 -18.18 28.95
CA ASP A 113 -6.02 -18.51 29.98
C ASP A 113 -6.27 -17.67 31.25
N ILE A 114 -6.60 -18.34 32.36
CA ILE A 114 -6.88 -17.67 33.64
C ILE A 114 -5.69 -16.88 34.18
N THR A 115 -4.47 -17.25 33.80
CA THR A 115 -3.24 -16.53 34.20
C THR A 115 -3.03 -15.23 33.42
N SER A 116 -3.81 -15.00 32.35
CA SER A 116 -3.81 -13.72 31.62
C SER A 116 -4.44 -12.58 32.41
N TYR A 117 -5.12 -12.88 33.53
CA TYR A 117 -5.84 -11.94 34.38
C TYR A 117 -5.08 -11.65 35.69
N GLY A 118 -5.23 -10.42 36.19
CA GLY A 118 -4.61 -9.97 37.43
C GLY A 118 -5.47 -8.96 38.19
N LYS A 119 -4.88 -8.32 39.20
CA LYS A 119 -5.56 -7.26 39.96
C LYS A 119 -5.81 -6.08 39.02
N GLY A 120 -7.07 -5.64 38.89
CA GLY A 120 -7.43 -4.48 38.08
C GLY A 120 -6.74 -3.20 38.56
N GLU A 121 -6.42 -2.28 37.63
CA GLU A 121 -5.65 -1.05 37.90
C GLU A 121 -6.24 -0.19 39.03
N TYR A 122 -7.58 -0.13 39.15
CA TYR A 122 -8.26 0.55 40.25
C TYR A 122 -7.85 0.02 41.64
N TRP A 123 -7.65 -1.29 41.75
CA TRP A 123 -7.31 -1.99 42.99
C TRP A 123 -5.80 -2.05 43.25
N LYS A 124 -4.95 -1.65 42.28
CA LYS A 124 -3.49 -1.63 42.46
C LYS A 124 -3.01 -0.44 43.32
N LYS A 125 -3.77 0.66 43.39
CA LYS A 125 -3.33 1.92 44.05
C LYS A 125 -3.46 1.94 45.60
N GLY A 126 -3.55 0.79 46.26
CA GLY A 126 -3.81 0.69 47.69
C GLY A 126 -2.78 -0.09 48.51
N GLU A 127 -1.61 -0.38 47.96
CA GLU A 127 -0.49 -1.05 48.65
C GLU A 127 0.74 -0.14 48.73
#